data_AF-A0A9Q5GAA6-F1
#
_entry.id   AF-A0A9Q5GAA6-F1
#
_cell.length_a   1.000
_cell.length_b   1.000
_cell.length_c   1.000
_cell.angle_alpha   90.00
_cell.angle_beta   90.00
_cell.angle_gamma   90.00
#
_symmetry.space_group_name_H-M   'P 1'
#
loop_
_entity.id
_entity.type
_entity.pdbx_description
1 polymer ?
#
loop_
_entity_poly.entity_id
_entity_poly.type
_entity_poly.pdbx_seq_one_letter_code
_entity_poly.pdbx_strand_id
1 'polypeptide(L)' 'MEEENISITNFLKQRYPMLLVDKVVDYNDKSTKTIKYFTNSDPFMLGHFKDFPMYPAVLLVELLAQSISFSIYKN' A
#
# COMPACT_ATOMS: atom_id res chain seq x y z
N MET A 1 17.47 7.41 12.92
CA MET A 1 16.52 6.31 13.08
C MET A 1 16.84 5.35 11.95
N GLU A 2 17.46 4.21 12.26
CA GLU A 2 17.83 3.22 11.22
C GLU A 2 16.57 2.71 10.53
N GLU A 3 16.57 2.70 9.20
CA GLU A 3 15.46 2.14 8.43
C GLU A 3 15.45 0.62 8.61
N GLU A 4 14.67 0.13 9.57
CA GLU A 4 14.41 -1.30 9.70
C GLU A 4 13.69 -1.78 8.42
N ASN A 5 14.26 -2.75 7.73
CA ASN A 5 13.72 -3.27 6.47
C ASN A 5 12.57 -4.24 6.78
N ILE A 6 11.39 -3.68 7.09
CA ILE A 6 10.21 -4.43 7.47
C ILE A 6 9.66 -5.18 6.25
N SER A 7 9.63 -6.51 6.33
CA SER A 7 8.94 -7.33 5.33
C SER A 7 7.42 -7.23 5.51
N ILE A 8 6.78 -6.36 4.73
CA ILE A 8 5.33 -6.07 4.78
C ILE A 8 4.48 -7.35 4.60
N THR A 9 4.96 -8.30 3.80
CA THR A 9 4.26 -9.57 3.51
C THR A 9 4.09 -10.48 4.73
N ASN A 10 4.87 -10.26 5.79
CA ASN A 10 4.72 -11.00 7.05
C ASN A 10 3.54 -10.49 7.88
N PHE A 11 3.09 -9.26 7.64
CA PHE A 11 2.02 -8.59 8.42
C PHE A 11 0.74 -8.46 7.61
N LEU A 12 0.83 -8.12 6.33
CA LEU A 12 -0.32 -8.05 5.43
C LEU A 12 -0.50 -9.37 4.68
N LYS A 13 -1.74 -9.81 4.53
CA LYS A 13 -2.09 -11.06 3.82
C LYS A 13 -2.19 -10.85 2.30
N GLN A 14 -2.48 -9.62 1.87
CA GLN A 14 -2.59 -9.25 0.47
C GLN A 14 -1.27 -9.53 -0.27
N ARG A 15 -1.37 -9.91 -1.54
CA ARG A 15 -0.25 -10.19 -2.43
C ARG A 15 -0.50 -9.50 -3.77
N TYR A 16 0.54 -9.39 -4.58
CA TYR A 16 0.42 -8.88 -5.94
C TYR A 16 -0.76 -9.55 -6.68
N PRO A 17 -1.61 -8.78 -7.38
CA PRO A 17 -1.53 -7.33 -7.63
C PRO A 17 -2.19 -6.44 -6.57
N MET A 18 -2.76 -7.02 -5.51
CA MET A 18 -3.55 -6.32 -4.50
C MET A 18 -2.80 -5.95 -3.22
N LEU A 19 -1.49 -6.20 -3.13
CA LEU A 19 -0.66 -5.59 -2.10
C LEU A 19 -0.27 -4.19 -2.58
N LEU A 20 -0.85 -3.17 -1.95
CA LEU A 20 -0.75 -1.78 -2.41
C LEU A 20 0.22 -0.93 -1.58
N VAL A 21 0.65 -1.39 -0.41
CA VAL A 21 1.68 -0.70 0.41
C VAL A 21 3.07 -1.16 -0.02
N ASP A 22 3.91 -0.24 -0.48
CA ASP A 22 5.28 -0.55 -0.91
C ASP A 22 6.29 -0.39 0.24
N LYS A 23 6.10 0.60 1.12
CA LYS A 23 6.98 0.85 2.28
C LYS A 23 6.18 1.32 3.49
N VAL A 24 6.56 0.85 4.68
CA VAL A 24 6.16 1.46 5.97
C VAL A 24 7.27 2.39 6.40
N VAL A 25 6.92 3.64 6.73
CA VAL A 25 7.88 4.69 7.09
C VAL A 25 7.92 4.90 8.61
N ASP A 26 6.75 4.88 9.23
CA ASP A 26 6.59 5.10 10.67
C ASP A 26 5.26 4.48 11.12
N TYR A 27 5.19 4.02 12.37
CA TYR A 27 3.96 3.53 12.96
C TYR A 27 4.03 3.55 14.49
N ASN A 28 2.88 3.74 15.12
CA ASN A 28 2.67 3.64 16.56
C ASN A 28 1.21 3.24 16.83
N ASP A 29 0.81 3.16 18.11
CA ASP A 29 -0.54 2.75 18.51
C ASP A 29 -1.68 3.65 17.99
N LYS A 30 -1.36 4.87 17.54
CA LYS A 30 -2.34 5.87 17.10
C LYS A 30 -2.30 6.16 15.60
N SER A 31 -1.18 5.87 14.93
CA SER A 31 -1.03 6.21 13.50
C SER A 31 -0.05 5.30 12.78
N THR A 32 -0.28 5.16 11.47
CA THR A 32 0.63 4.47 10.54
C THR A 32 0.91 5.37 9.35
N LYS A 33 2.16 5.44 8.93
CA LYS A 33 2.62 6.17 7.75
C LYS A 33 3.24 5.19 6.75
N THR A 34 2.65 5.14 5.57
CA THR A 34 3.06 4.25 4.48
C THR A 34 3.34 5.04 3.21
N ILE A 35 4.00 4.40 2.25
CA ILE A 35 4.25 4.91 0.91
C ILE A 35 3.74 3.90 -0.13
N LYS A 36 3.07 4.43 -1.15
CA LYS A 36 2.78 3.76 -2.42
C LYS A 36 3.35 4.60 -3.55
N TYR A 37 4.21 4.01 -4.37
CA TYR A 37 4.68 4.56 -5.63
C TYR A 37 3.74 4.12 -6.76
N PHE A 38 3.15 5.10 -7.44
CA PHE A 38 2.28 4.86 -8.58
C PHE A 38 3.09 4.88 -9.86
N THR A 39 2.87 3.88 -10.72
CA THR A 39 3.60 3.70 -11.98
C THR A 39 2.65 3.33 -13.11
N ASN A 40 2.97 3.71 -14.35
CA ASN A 40 2.17 3.28 -15.51
C ASN A 40 2.24 1.77 -15.75
N SER A 41 3.21 1.06 -15.15
CA SER A 41 3.31 -0.40 -15.17
C SER A 41 2.37 -1.10 -14.21
N ASP A 42 1.69 -0.38 -13.30
CA ASP A 42 0.72 -0.99 -12.40
C ASP A 42 -0.44 -1.59 -13.20
N PRO A 43 -0.91 -2.81 -12.85
CA PRO A 43 -1.88 -3.56 -13.66
C PRO A 43 -3.20 -2.81 -13.84
N PHE A 44 -3.56 -1.93 -12.92
CA PHE A 44 -4.80 -1.16 -12.93
C PHE A 44 -4.77 0.01 -13.94
N MET A 45 -3.58 0.49 -14.29
CA MET A 45 -3.41 1.62 -15.21
C MET A 45 -3.70 1.23 -16.66
N LEU A 46 -3.63 -0.05 -17.01
CA LEU A 46 -3.95 -0.56 -18.35
C LEU A 46 -5.42 -0.39 -18.73
N GLY A 47 -6.32 -0.40 -17.75
CA GLY A 47 -7.77 -0.39 -17.97
C GLY A 47 -8.50 0.85 -17.43
N HIS A 48 -7.86 1.64 -16.56
CA HIS A 48 -8.48 2.78 -15.91
C HIS A 48 -7.62 4.03 -16.12
N PHE A 49 -7.75 4.76 -17.21
CA PHE A 49 -8.52 4.46 -18.42
C PHE A 49 -7.56 4.35 -19.61
N LYS A 50 -7.96 3.62 -20.66
CA LYS A 50 -7.10 3.30 -21.82
C LYS A 50 -6.32 4.51 -22.36
N ASP A 51 -6.99 5.64 -22.58
CA ASP A 51 -6.38 6.86 -23.14
C ASP A 51 -6.04 7.92 -22.07
N PHE A 52 -6.38 7.64 -20.80
CA PHE A 52 -6.14 8.52 -19.66
C PHE A 52 -5.88 7.69 -18.40
N PRO A 53 -4.68 7.11 -18.26
CA PRO A 53 -4.37 6.21 -17.16
C PRO A 53 -4.34 6.99 -15.84
N MET A 54 -5.10 6.50 -14.87
CA MET A 54 -5.30 7.10 -13.56
C MET A 54 -5.62 6.02 -12.53
N TYR A 55 -5.07 6.13 -11.33
CA TYR A 55 -5.40 5.18 -10.29
C TYR A 55 -6.89 5.22 -9.90
N PRO A 56 -7.60 4.07 -9.86
CA PRO A 56 -8.97 4.02 -9.38
C PRO A 56 -9.07 4.51 -7.92
N ALA A 57 -10.04 5.37 -7.62
CA ALA A 57 -10.23 5.92 -6.27
C ALA A 57 -10.46 4.83 -5.21
N VAL A 58 -11.14 3.73 -5.58
CA VAL A 58 -11.37 2.58 -4.70
C VAL A 58 -10.08 1.89 -4.26
N LEU A 59 -9.01 1.93 -5.08
CA LEU A 59 -7.72 1.38 -4.69
C LEU A 59 -6.96 2.29 -3.72
N LEU A 60 -7.24 3.60 -3.73
CA LEU A 60 -6.73 4.51 -2.69
C LEU A 60 -7.39 4.21 -1.34
N VAL A 61 -8.69 3.86 -1.33
CA VAL A 61 -9.38 3.42 -0.11
C VAL A 61 -8.81 2.10 0.40
N GLU A 62 -8.56 1.13 -0.48
CA GLU A 62 -7.90 -0.14 -0.11
C GLU A 62 -6.48 0.10 0.42
N LEU A 63 -5.70 0.99 -0.20
CA LEU A 63 -4.37 1.36 0.28
C LEU A 63 -4.42 1.93 1.71
N LEU A 64 -5.39 2.79 2.01
CA LEU A 64 -5.61 3.31 3.36
C LEU A 64 -5.96 2.18 4.35
N ALA A 65 -6.85 1.25 3.95
CA ALA A 65 -7.21 0.11 4.77
C ALA A 65 -6.02 -0.82 5.07
N GLN A 66 -5.17 -1.09 4.09
CA GLN A 66 -3.94 -1.86 4.27
C GLN A 66 -2.94 -1.15 5.19
N SER A 67 -2.81 0.16 5.05
CA SER A 67 -1.93 0.97 5.89
C SER A 67 -2.33 0.92 7.36
N ILE A 68 -3.62 0.97 7.66
CA ILE A 68 -4.13 0.82 9.03
C ILE A 68 -4.03 -0.64 9.50
N SER A 69 -4.27 -1.61 8.62
CA SER A 69 -4.16 -3.04 8.98
C SER A 69 -2.76 -3.41 9.48
N PHE A 70 -1.72 -2.77 8.95
CA PHE A 70 -0.35 -3.03 9.35
C PHE A 70 -0.11 -2.79 10.86
N SER A 71 -0.68 -1.74 11.46
CA SER A 71 -0.50 -1.48 12.91
C SER A 71 -1.25 -2.49 13.78
N ILE A 72 -2.37 -3.05 13.29
CA ILE A 72 -3.15 -4.04 14.03
C ILE A 72 -2.38 -5.35 14.20
N TYR A 73 -1.62 -5.78 13.19
CA TYR A 73 -0.90 -7.07 13.22
C TYR A 73 0.43 -7.05 13.97
N LYS A 74 0.93 -5.88 14.37
CA LYS A 74 2.19 -5.71 15.11
C LYS A 74 2.01 -5.63 16.62
N ASN A 75 0.77 -5.44 17.11
CA ASN A 75 0.38 -5.48 18.52
C ASN A 75 -0.18 -6.86 18.89
#